data_AF-A0A0A9BLQ0-F1
#
_entry.id   AF-A0A0A9BLQ0-F1
#
_cell.length_a   1.000
_cell.length_b   1.000
_cell.length_c   1.000
_cell.angle_alpha   90.00
_cell.angle_beta   90.00
_cell.angle_gamma   90.00
#
_symmetry.space_group_name_H-M   'P 1'
#
loop_
_entity.id
_entity.type
_entity.pdbx_description
1 polymer ?
#
loop_
_entity_poly.entity_id
_entity_poly.type
_entity_poly.pdbx_seq_one_letter_code
_entity_poly.pdbx_strand_id
1 'polypeptide(L)'
;MFRTASTENEAVMPKAPPRPLNKSTKDVRRAGNYEYRIEELNDPPVRRPGIRSMLPLPGGDLLTGGTDLKIRYWDQARPEQSFCIAGPSEKEVPAKGVEKDEYYCYDIRSSFGVQVVQEIYKQPTTVSKLTHKTQLAMAAADSARCHRDAILALASFNLSSQRLISASRDGAVKVWK
;
A
#
# COMPACT_ATOMS: atom_id res chain seq x y z
N MET A 1 34.62 19.43 -36.82
CA MET A 1 36.07 19.34 -36.52
C MET A 1 36.23 18.51 -35.25
N PHE A 2 36.63 17.24 -35.39
CA PHE A 2 36.89 16.35 -34.26
C PHE A 2 38.40 16.15 -34.18
N ARG A 3 39.01 16.45 -33.02
CA ARG A 3 40.41 16.14 -32.75
C ARG A 3 40.47 14.78 -32.08
N THR A 4 41.05 13.81 -32.78
CA THR A 4 41.57 12.57 -32.22
C THR A 4 42.89 12.85 -31.51
N ALA A 5 43.05 12.33 -30.30
CA ALA A 5 44.33 12.26 -29.62
C ALA A 5 44.54 10.79 -29.23
N SER A 6 45.42 10.14 -29.96
CA SER A 6 46.02 8.86 -29.63
C SER A 6 47.20 9.13 -28.70
N THR A 7 47.20 8.58 -27.51
CA THR A 7 48.41 8.43 -26.68
C THR A 7 48.39 7.05 -26.06
N GLU A 8 49.34 6.24 -26.48
CA GLU A 8 49.76 5.00 -25.83
C GLU A 8 50.05 5.29 -24.36
N ASN A 9 49.54 4.46 -23.45
CA ASN A 9 50.07 4.32 -22.11
C ASN A 9 49.88 2.89 -21.64
N GLU A 10 50.99 2.26 -21.28
CA GLU A 10 51.12 0.90 -20.81
C GLU A 10 50.09 0.53 -19.73
N ALA A 11 49.51 -0.66 -19.88
CA ALA A 11 48.65 -1.27 -18.88
C ALA A 11 49.46 -1.68 -17.63
N VAL A 12 49.50 -0.81 -16.62
CA VAL A 12 49.90 -1.20 -15.27
C VAL A 12 48.65 -1.67 -14.52
N MET A 13 48.43 -2.99 -14.50
CA MET A 13 47.44 -3.60 -13.60
C MET A 13 47.86 -3.37 -12.14
N PRO A 14 46.98 -2.83 -11.26
CA PRO A 14 47.24 -2.87 -9.83
C PRO A 14 47.01 -4.30 -9.33
N LYS A 15 48.05 -4.90 -8.72
CA LYS A 15 47.96 -6.19 -8.02
C LYS A 15 46.89 -6.10 -6.92
N ALA A 16 45.88 -6.98 -6.99
CA ALA A 16 44.88 -7.13 -5.95
C ALA A 16 45.53 -7.62 -4.63
N PRO A 17 45.15 -7.07 -3.47
CA PRO A 17 45.63 -7.56 -2.18
C PRO A 17 45.07 -8.97 -1.89
N PRO A 18 45.81 -9.82 -1.14
CA PRO A 18 45.41 -11.19 -0.90
C PRO A 18 44.13 -11.24 -0.04
N ARG A 19 43.22 -12.13 -0.42
CA ARG A 19 41.97 -12.43 0.29
C ARG A 19 42.29 -13.14 1.61
N PRO A 20 41.94 -12.61 2.79
CA PRO A 20 42.11 -13.37 4.02
C PRO A 20 41.06 -14.48 4.09
N LEU A 21 41.53 -15.72 4.24
CA LEU A 21 40.71 -16.87 4.57
C LEU A 21 40.10 -16.70 5.98
N ASN A 22 38.78 -16.84 6.04
CA ASN A 22 37.90 -17.13 7.18
C ASN A 22 38.51 -17.14 8.58
N LYS A 23 38.13 -16.13 9.38
CA LYS A 23 37.72 -16.35 10.77
C LYS A 23 36.39 -15.66 10.99
N SER A 24 35.40 -16.42 11.43
CA SER A 24 34.14 -15.92 11.97
C SER A 24 34.46 -15.12 13.24
N THR A 25 34.81 -13.85 13.07
CA THR A 25 34.63 -12.86 14.12
C THR A 25 33.14 -12.63 14.18
N LYS A 26 32.50 -13.14 15.23
CA LYS A 26 31.20 -12.64 15.65
C LYS A 26 31.33 -11.12 15.65
N ASP A 27 30.66 -10.46 14.71
CA ASP A 27 30.46 -9.02 14.78
C ASP A 27 29.67 -8.81 16.06
N VAL A 28 30.40 -8.52 17.14
CA VAL A 28 29.85 -7.95 18.35
C VAL A 28 29.38 -6.58 17.89
N ARG A 29 28.15 -6.55 17.34
CA ARG A 29 27.42 -5.33 17.05
C ARG A 29 27.55 -4.51 18.31
N ARG A 30 28.31 -3.42 18.21
CA ARG A 30 28.41 -2.44 19.29
C ARG A 30 26.96 -2.12 19.65
N ALA A 31 26.56 -2.50 20.85
CA ALA A 31 25.32 -2.07 21.49
C ALA A 31 25.50 -0.57 21.80
N GLY A 32 25.61 0.23 20.74
CA GLY A 32 25.46 1.65 20.82
C GLY A 32 24.00 1.88 21.15
N ASN A 33 23.74 2.63 22.20
CA ASN A 33 22.42 3.14 22.51
C ASN A 33 22.08 4.15 21.40
N TYR A 34 21.65 3.65 20.22
CA TYR A 34 21.37 4.51 19.08
C TYR A 34 20.10 5.28 19.43
N GLU A 35 20.25 6.60 19.62
CA GLU A 35 19.17 7.54 19.91
C GLU A 35 18.00 7.43 18.92
N TYR A 36 18.29 6.93 17.71
CA TYR A 36 17.35 6.73 16.61
C TYR A 36 16.65 5.36 16.59
N ARG A 37 16.84 4.51 17.61
CA ARG A 37 16.18 3.20 17.76
C ARG A 37 16.23 2.34 16.50
N ILE A 38 17.41 2.24 15.90
CA ILE A 38 17.63 1.49 14.65
C ILE A 38 17.28 -0.01 14.84
N GLU A 39 17.31 -0.50 16.07
CA GLU A 39 16.83 -1.83 16.44
C GLU A 39 15.34 -2.05 16.14
N GLU A 40 14.50 -1.04 16.35
CA GLU A 40 13.06 -1.09 16.03
C GLU A 40 12.79 -1.18 14.51
N LEU A 41 13.78 -0.86 13.67
CA LEU A 41 13.66 -1.09 12.23
C LEU A 41 13.75 -2.58 11.86
N ASN A 42 14.47 -3.37 12.65
CA ASN A 42 14.63 -4.81 12.43
C ASN A 42 13.42 -5.60 12.93
N ASP A 43 12.79 -5.13 14.02
CA ASP A 43 11.56 -5.70 14.56
C ASP A 43 10.51 -4.58 14.76
N PRO A 44 9.87 -4.13 13.66
CA PRO A 44 8.91 -3.04 13.74
C PRO A 44 7.72 -3.45 14.61
N PRO A 45 7.24 -2.57 15.50
CA PRO A 45 6.13 -2.89 16.39
C PRO A 45 4.90 -3.34 15.63
N VAL A 46 4.14 -4.29 16.21
CA VAL A 46 2.93 -4.85 15.59
C VAL A 46 1.97 -3.72 15.24
N ARG A 47 1.74 -3.54 13.95
CA ARG A 47 0.89 -2.46 13.46
C ARG A 47 -0.54 -2.93 13.51
N ARG A 48 -1.32 -2.29 14.38
CA ARG A 48 -2.74 -2.60 14.55
C ARG A 48 -3.48 -2.38 13.22
N PRO A 49 -4.50 -3.18 12.91
CA PRO A 49 -5.40 -2.89 11.80
C PRO A 49 -6.12 -1.54 11.98
N GLY A 50 -6.56 -0.93 10.88
CA GLY A 50 -7.50 0.19 10.90
C GLY A 50 -7.29 1.21 9.79
N ILE A 51 -8.18 2.19 9.78
CA ILE A 51 -8.11 3.36 8.89
C ILE A 51 -6.95 4.26 9.34
N ARG A 52 -6.15 4.72 8.38
CA ARG A 52 -4.96 5.54 8.59
C ARG A 52 -5.01 6.88 7.86
N SER A 53 -5.90 7.01 6.90
CA SER A 53 -6.13 8.25 6.15
C SER A 53 -7.62 8.44 5.87
N MET A 54 -8.02 9.72 5.85
CA MET A 54 -9.37 10.16 5.54
C MET A 54 -9.26 11.42 4.68
N LEU A 55 -10.07 11.52 3.62
CA LEU A 55 -10.16 12.71 2.77
C LEU A 55 -11.63 13.07 2.57
N PRO A 56 -12.14 14.11 3.24
CA PRO A 56 -13.49 14.61 3.00
C PRO A 56 -13.57 15.21 1.60
N LEU A 57 -14.71 14.99 0.93
CA LEU A 57 -15.00 15.49 -0.40
C LEU A 57 -16.04 16.62 -0.34
N PRO A 58 -16.07 17.51 -1.35
CA PRO A 58 -17.18 18.45 -1.51
C PRO A 58 -18.51 17.69 -1.56
N GLY A 59 -19.53 18.18 -0.84
CA GLY A 59 -20.83 17.51 -0.74
C GLY A 59 -20.98 16.57 0.46
N GLY A 60 -19.90 16.34 1.22
CA GLY A 60 -19.93 15.61 2.49
C GLY A 60 -19.58 14.12 2.40
N ASP A 61 -19.34 13.62 1.20
CA ASP A 61 -18.79 12.28 0.96
C ASP A 61 -17.36 12.16 1.53
N LEU A 62 -16.90 10.92 1.68
CA LEU A 62 -15.61 10.63 2.33
C LEU A 62 -14.82 9.57 1.55
N LEU A 63 -13.51 9.77 1.46
CA LEU A 63 -12.57 8.70 1.11
C LEU A 63 -11.82 8.23 2.35
N THR A 64 -11.60 6.91 2.47
CA THR A 64 -10.77 6.34 3.53
C THR A 64 -9.72 5.38 2.98
N GLY A 65 -8.57 5.34 3.64
CA GLY A 65 -7.46 4.43 3.34
C GLY A 65 -6.90 3.81 4.62
N GLY A 66 -6.50 2.54 4.57
CA GLY A 66 -6.12 1.81 5.78
C GLY A 66 -5.08 0.72 5.58
N THR A 67 -4.90 -0.09 6.63
CA THR A 67 -3.98 -1.24 6.67
C THR A 67 -4.46 -2.44 5.84
N ASP A 68 -5.71 -2.44 5.42
CA ASP A 68 -6.31 -3.45 4.55
C ASP A 68 -6.07 -3.17 3.06
N LEU A 69 -5.19 -2.20 2.76
CA LEU A 69 -4.73 -1.86 1.41
C LEU A 69 -5.84 -1.31 0.50
N LYS A 70 -7.01 -0.98 1.08
CA LYS A 70 -8.19 -0.52 0.35
C LYS A 70 -8.35 0.99 0.43
N ILE A 71 -8.80 1.59 -0.68
CA ILE A 71 -9.38 2.92 -0.73
C ILE A 71 -10.89 2.76 -0.88
N ARG A 72 -11.66 3.33 0.04
CA ARG A 72 -13.13 3.29 0.00
C ARG A 72 -13.70 4.66 -0.23
N TYR A 73 -14.77 4.72 -1.01
CA TYR A 73 -15.67 5.85 -1.13
C TYR A 73 -16.91 5.60 -0.29
N TRP A 74 -17.28 6.60 0.49
CA TRP A 74 -18.48 6.61 1.33
C TRP A 74 -19.41 7.71 0.81
N ASP A 75 -20.54 7.31 0.23
CA ASP A 75 -21.60 8.23 -0.20
C ASP A 75 -22.42 8.62 1.04
N GLN A 76 -22.39 9.89 1.41
CA GLN A 76 -23.06 10.39 2.61
C GLN A 76 -24.58 10.39 2.45
N ALA A 77 -25.07 10.67 1.24
CA ALA A 77 -26.51 10.78 0.97
C ALA A 77 -27.15 9.41 0.75
N ARG A 78 -26.39 8.47 0.18
CA ARG A 78 -26.85 7.12 -0.22
C ARG A 78 -25.79 6.08 0.15
N PRO A 79 -25.60 5.76 1.44
CA PRO A 79 -24.58 4.84 1.92
C PRO A 79 -24.49 3.51 1.16
N GLU A 80 -25.59 2.97 0.65
CA GLU A 80 -25.66 1.78 -0.20
C GLU A 80 -24.93 1.89 -1.56
N GLN A 81 -24.60 3.12 -1.97
CA GLN A 81 -23.78 3.44 -3.15
C GLN A 81 -22.30 3.60 -2.83
N SER A 82 -21.90 3.47 -1.57
CA SER A 82 -20.49 3.40 -1.17
C SER A 82 -19.81 2.16 -1.80
N PHE A 83 -18.51 2.24 -2.05
CA PHE A 83 -17.77 1.16 -2.71
C PHE A 83 -16.25 1.24 -2.47
N CYS A 84 -15.57 0.12 -2.73
CA CYS A 84 -14.11 0.04 -2.74
C CYS A 84 -13.59 0.51 -4.11
N ILE A 85 -12.83 1.61 -4.14
CA ILE A 85 -12.22 2.16 -5.37
C ILE A 85 -11.00 1.34 -5.79
N ALA A 86 -10.18 0.97 -4.81
CA ALA A 86 -8.90 0.32 -5.03
C ALA A 86 -8.61 -0.63 -3.88
N GLY A 87 -7.99 -1.77 -4.16
CA GLY A 87 -7.62 -2.74 -3.14
C GLY A 87 -7.38 -4.14 -3.68
N PRO A 88 -6.85 -5.06 -2.85
CA PRO A 88 -6.70 -6.46 -3.23
C PRO A 88 -8.08 -7.05 -3.51
N SER A 89 -8.26 -7.63 -4.69
CA SER A 89 -9.50 -8.31 -5.08
C SER A 89 -9.16 -9.67 -5.68
N GLU A 90 -9.98 -10.67 -5.40
CA GLU A 90 -9.83 -12.04 -5.93
C GLU A 90 -10.17 -12.16 -7.42
N LYS A 91 -10.27 -11.03 -8.16
CA LYS A 91 -10.68 -11.01 -9.57
C LYS A 91 -9.58 -11.55 -10.48
N GLU A 92 -9.44 -12.86 -10.51
CA GLU A 92 -8.87 -13.61 -11.63
C GLU A 92 -9.89 -14.64 -12.12
N VAL A 93 -10.99 -14.19 -12.75
CA VAL A 93 -11.59 -14.73 -14.00
C VAL A 93 -12.67 -13.73 -14.45
N PRO A 94 -12.58 -13.12 -15.65
CA PRO A 94 -13.67 -12.32 -16.18
C PRO A 94 -14.75 -13.23 -16.78
N ALA A 95 -15.65 -13.73 -15.94
CA ALA A 95 -16.96 -14.16 -16.43
C ALA A 95 -17.79 -12.90 -16.66
N LYS A 96 -18.25 -12.72 -17.91
CA LYS A 96 -18.97 -11.54 -18.39
C LYS A 96 -20.08 -11.09 -17.42
N GLY A 97 -20.06 -9.81 -17.07
CA GLY A 97 -21.30 -9.06 -16.79
C GLY A 97 -21.75 -8.89 -15.34
N VAL A 98 -20.88 -8.96 -14.33
CA VAL A 98 -21.25 -8.53 -12.97
C VAL A 98 -20.16 -7.64 -12.36
N GLU A 99 -20.34 -6.33 -12.55
CA GLU A 99 -19.51 -5.27 -11.96
C GLU A 99 -20.12 -4.76 -10.66
N LYS A 100 -20.08 -5.57 -9.60
CA LYS A 100 -20.16 -5.05 -8.23
C LYS A 100 -19.43 -6.00 -7.30
N ASP A 101 -18.81 -5.45 -6.27
CA ASP A 101 -18.13 -6.20 -5.22
C ASP A 101 -19.20 -6.95 -4.40
N GLU A 102 -19.72 -8.07 -4.93
CA GLU A 102 -20.90 -8.79 -4.39
C GLU A 102 -20.74 -9.21 -2.92
N TYR A 103 -19.50 -9.27 -2.44
CA TYR A 103 -19.16 -9.65 -1.08
C TYR A 103 -19.17 -8.50 -0.09
N TYR A 104 -19.31 -7.25 -0.51
CA TYR A 104 -19.37 -6.11 0.39
C TYR A 104 -20.67 -5.34 0.19
N CYS A 105 -21.38 -5.10 1.29
CA CYS A 105 -22.46 -4.13 1.31
C CYS A 105 -22.14 -3.01 2.29
N TYR A 106 -22.70 -1.85 2.02
CA TYR A 106 -22.57 -0.67 2.84
C TYR A 106 -23.96 -0.36 3.37
N ASP A 107 -24.12 -0.47 4.68
CA ASP A 107 -25.44 -0.44 5.33
C ASP A 107 -25.46 0.61 6.44
N ILE A 108 -26.64 1.14 6.70
CA ILE A 108 -26.88 2.14 7.74
C ILE A 108 -27.45 1.44 8.96
N ARG A 109 -26.79 1.61 10.11
CA ARG A 109 -27.31 1.21 11.40
C ARG A 109 -27.59 2.45 12.23
N SER A 110 -28.82 2.59 12.72
CA SER A 110 -29.17 3.62 13.68
C SER A 110 -28.97 3.09 15.10
N SER A 111 -28.24 3.83 15.94
CA SER A 111 -28.03 3.50 17.35
C SER A 111 -28.05 4.79 18.17
N PHE A 112 -28.96 4.87 19.15
CA PHE A 112 -29.08 6.03 20.05
C PHE A 112 -29.15 7.40 19.34
N GLY A 113 -29.83 7.47 18.19
CA GLY A 113 -29.95 8.70 17.39
C GLY A 113 -28.73 9.00 16.50
N VAL A 114 -27.70 8.15 16.52
CA VAL A 114 -26.52 8.24 15.65
C VAL A 114 -26.68 7.26 14.49
N GLN A 115 -26.51 7.74 13.26
CA GLN A 115 -26.42 6.88 12.09
C GLN A 115 -24.97 6.44 11.87
N VAL A 116 -24.77 5.13 11.77
CA VAL A 116 -23.47 4.51 11.52
C VAL A 116 -23.53 3.85 10.16
N VAL A 117 -22.71 4.34 9.24
CA VAL A 117 -22.47 3.67 7.96
C VAL A 117 -21.34 2.66 8.16
N GLN A 118 -21.56 1.41 7.76
CA GLN A 118 -20.59 0.35 7.92
C GLN A 118 -20.45 -0.49 6.65
N GLU A 119 -19.21 -0.79 6.27
CA GLU A 119 -18.91 -1.86 5.32
C GLU A 119 -19.08 -3.22 6.02
N ILE A 120 -19.90 -4.08 5.43
CA ILE A 120 -20.21 -5.43 5.92
C ILE A 120 -19.79 -6.42 4.84
N TYR A 121 -18.97 -7.40 5.23
CA TYR A 121 -18.61 -8.52 4.36
C TYR A 121 -19.72 -9.59 4.37
N LYS A 122 -20.41 -9.72 3.24
CA LYS A 122 -21.37 -10.79 2.94
C LYS A 122 -20.59 -12.02 2.46
N GLN A 123 -20.20 -12.86 3.41
CA GLN A 123 -19.51 -14.11 3.10
C GLN A 123 -20.48 -15.08 2.39
N PRO A 124 -20.16 -15.62 1.20
CA PRO A 124 -20.79 -16.85 0.72
C PRO A 124 -20.33 -17.97 1.63
N THR A 125 -21.26 -18.82 2.06
CA THR A 125 -21.09 -19.91 3.05
C THR A 125 -19.95 -20.90 2.78
N THR A 126 -19.18 -20.75 1.69
CA THR A 126 -18.15 -21.69 1.23
C THR A 126 -16.75 -21.08 1.05
N VAL A 127 -16.55 -19.75 1.17
CA VAL A 127 -15.24 -19.12 0.93
C VAL A 127 -14.60 -18.65 2.24
N SER A 128 -13.37 -19.11 2.50
CA SER A 128 -12.58 -18.72 3.67
C SER A 128 -12.25 -17.23 3.66
N LYS A 129 -12.34 -16.57 4.83
CA LYS A 129 -11.93 -15.15 4.97
C LYS A 129 -10.50 -14.98 4.49
N LEU A 130 -10.29 -14.06 3.55
CA LEU A 130 -8.99 -13.78 2.96
C LEU A 130 -7.99 -13.31 4.03
N THR A 131 -6.97 -14.15 4.30
CA THR A 131 -5.94 -13.83 5.30
C THR A 131 -5.12 -12.61 4.89
N HIS A 132 -4.52 -11.91 5.86
CA HIS A 132 -3.62 -10.77 5.59
C HIS A 132 -2.45 -11.17 4.68
N LYS A 133 -1.94 -12.40 4.82
CA LYS A 133 -0.87 -12.94 3.97
C LYS A 133 -1.34 -13.05 2.51
N THR A 134 -2.57 -13.50 2.28
CA THR A 134 -3.15 -13.61 0.94
C THR A 134 -3.43 -12.23 0.34
N GLN A 135 -3.94 -11.28 1.12
CA GLN A 135 -4.11 -9.88 0.69
C GLN A 135 -2.80 -9.27 0.19
N LEU A 136 -1.72 -9.47 0.97
CA LEU A 136 -0.40 -8.96 0.61
C LEU A 136 0.15 -9.63 -0.65
N ALA A 137 -0.05 -10.95 -0.82
CA ALA A 137 0.36 -11.67 -2.02
C ALA A 137 -0.39 -11.17 -3.28
N MET A 138 -1.70 -10.95 -3.18
CA MET A 138 -2.48 -10.37 -4.27
C MET A 138 -2.06 -8.93 -4.59
N ALA A 139 -1.78 -8.11 -3.57
CA ALA A 139 -1.27 -6.76 -3.77
C ALA A 139 0.13 -6.73 -4.40
N ALA A 140 0.95 -7.73 -4.08
CA ALA A 140 2.24 -7.90 -4.73
C ALA A 140 2.09 -8.19 -6.24
N ALA A 141 1.11 -9.03 -6.60
CA ALA A 141 0.79 -9.40 -7.98
C ALA A 141 0.13 -8.25 -8.77
N ASP A 142 -0.79 -7.49 -8.17
CA ASP A 142 -1.48 -6.37 -8.82
C ASP A 142 -1.07 -5.01 -8.24
N SER A 143 0.16 -4.63 -8.58
CA SER A 143 0.72 -3.33 -8.19
C SER A 143 0.13 -2.15 -8.94
N ALA A 144 -0.77 -2.32 -9.90
CA ALA A 144 -1.45 -1.21 -10.55
C ALA A 144 -2.66 -0.77 -9.71
N ARG A 145 -3.48 -1.73 -9.25
CA ARG A 145 -4.79 -1.46 -8.65
C ARG A 145 -4.79 -1.26 -7.14
N CYS A 146 -3.71 -1.59 -6.43
CA CYS A 146 -3.67 -1.42 -4.97
C CYS A 146 -2.27 -1.16 -4.42
N HIS A 147 -2.18 -0.71 -3.17
CA HIS A 147 -0.92 -0.52 -2.46
C HIS A 147 -0.47 -1.83 -1.80
N ARG A 148 0.83 -1.98 -1.51
CA ARG A 148 1.37 -3.17 -0.84
C ARG A 148 1.51 -3.01 0.67
N ASP A 149 1.26 -1.80 1.18
CA ASP A 149 1.21 -1.52 2.61
C ASP A 149 0.11 -0.47 2.89
N ALA A 150 -0.05 -0.12 4.16
CA ALA A 150 -1.08 0.77 4.66
C ALA A 150 -1.07 2.13 3.95
N ILE A 151 -2.26 2.61 3.60
CA ILE A 151 -2.46 3.90 2.95
C ILE A 151 -2.46 4.99 4.01
N LEU A 152 -1.39 5.78 4.06
CA LEU A 152 -1.13 6.76 5.12
C LEU A 152 -1.64 8.17 4.78
N ALA A 153 -1.81 8.48 3.50
CA ALA A 153 -2.35 9.77 3.08
C ALA A 153 -3.19 9.64 1.82
N LEU A 154 -4.22 10.50 1.74
CA LEU A 154 -5.09 10.70 0.59
C LEU A 154 -5.15 12.21 0.34
N ALA A 155 -5.07 12.60 -0.93
CA ALA A 155 -5.26 13.98 -1.36
C ALA A 155 -5.97 13.99 -2.71
N SER A 156 -6.75 15.03 -2.99
CA SER A 156 -7.31 15.24 -4.32
C SER A 156 -6.77 16.54 -4.90
N PHE A 157 -6.68 16.59 -6.22
CA PHE A 157 -6.37 17.81 -6.93
C PHE A 157 -7.21 17.90 -8.20
N ASN A 158 -7.42 19.12 -8.67
CA ASN A 158 -8.13 19.40 -9.91
C ASN A 158 -7.25 20.31 -10.77
N LEU A 159 -6.84 19.82 -11.94
CA LEU A 159 -6.15 20.61 -12.96
C LEU A 159 -7.04 20.73 -14.20
N SER A 160 -7.30 19.59 -14.87
CA SER A 160 -8.26 19.48 -15.99
C SER A 160 -9.41 18.52 -15.67
N SER A 161 -9.19 17.63 -14.71
CA SER A 161 -10.14 16.65 -14.19
C SER A 161 -9.71 16.30 -12.78
N GLN A 162 -10.67 15.93 -11.94
CA GLN A 162 -10.40 15.53 -10.58
C GLN A 162 -9.54 14.27 -10.56
N ARG A 163 -8.50 14.28 -9.72
CA ARG A 163 -7.58 13.16 -9.53
C ARG A 163 -7.43 12.89 -8.04
N LEU A 164 -7.25 11.62 -7.72
CA LEU A 164 -6.89 11.18 -6.38
C LEU A 164 -5.39 10.89 -6.34
N ILE A 165 -4.75 11.26 -5.25
CA ILE A 165 -3.39 10.85 -4.88
C ILE A 165 -3.51 10.00 -3.62
N SER A 166 -2.81 8.88 -3.57
CA SER A 166 -2.65 8.11 -2.34
C SER A 166 -1.19 7.75 -2.10
N ALA A 167 -0.76 7.86 -0.85
CA ALA A 167 0.60 7.50 -0.41
C ALA A 167 0.55 6.34 0.57
N SER A 168 1.41 5.35 0.34
CA SER A 168 1.51 4.14 1.13
C SER A 168 2.81 4.11 1.92
N ARG A 169 2.78 3.34 3.00
CA ARG A 169 3.93 3.14 3.88
C ARG A 169 5.12 2.47 3.19
N ASP A 170 4.87 1.68 2.14
CA ASP A 170 5.92 1.11 1.30
C ASP A 170 6.69 2.17 0.48
N GLY A 171 6.33 3.45 0.62
CA GLY A 171 6.93 4.58 -0.09
C GLY A 171 6.30 4.85 -1.46
N ALA A 172 5.31 4.05 -1.88
CA ALA A 172 4.63 4.24 -3.15
C ALA A 172 3.64 5.40 -3.07
N VAL A 173 3.68 6.28 -4.08
CA VAL A 173 2.67 7.32 -4.32
C VAL A 173 1.98 7.02 -5.64
N LYS A 174 0.65 6.98 -5.62
CA LYS A 174 -0.19 6.64 -6.77
C LYS A 174 -1.14 7.76 -7.11
N VAL A 175 -1.37 7.94 -8.41
CA VAL A 175 -2.35 8.89 -8.95
C VAL A 175 -3.44 8.10 -9.67
N TRP A 176 -4.69 8.30 -9.27
CA TRP A 176 -5.86 7.61 -9.80
C TRP A 176 -6.66 8.57 -10.69
N LYS A 177 -7.20 8.03 -11.78
CA LYS A 177 -8.01 8.77 -12.75
C LYS A 177 -9.49 8.74 -12.39
#